data_AF-A0A6G1GQZ6-F1
#
_entry.id   AF-A0A6G1GQZ6-F1
#
_cell.length_a   1.000
_cell.length_b   1.000
_cell.length_c   1.000
_cell.angle_alpha   90.00
_cell.angle_beta   90.00
_cell.angle_gamma   90.00
#
_symmetry.space_group_name_H-M   'P 1'
#
loop_
_entity.id
_entity.type
_entity.pdbx_description
1 polymer ?
#
loop_
_entity_poly.entity_id
_entity_poly.type
_entity_poly.pdbx_seq_one_letter_code
_entity_poly.pdbx_strand_id
1 'polypeptide(L)'
;MNISNGKLFPAAGEPSNNQVDASNLSQQADCAADYLSSLPSELILEIVKYIPDPYSLHNLFLASHTAEAVFNTYPVEITENVLAAEPQEHLRKLMQNCLTLYTTPPESIQKYLTDGTLEVHKRFPLPESCTTAGNLRKLLSTAANIQLLVWIVLKHFVDQVYASNPVARSGHALSPHARFRMSQGKSFSWLEQQRVLRALWRLQFFFDLQIIAPHTGCCSSRLRSKTRYYLSTKVSRNLPLSQVWLCLLRKFLRSCPLRHCQGP
;
A
#
# COMPACT_ATOMS: atom_id res chain seq x y z
N MET A 1 71.23 21.53 13.02
CA MET A 1 71.16 23.00 13.21
C MET A 1 69.96 23.29 14.10
N ASN A 2 70.23 23.80 15.30
CA ASN A 2 69.30 24.25 16.34
C ASN A 2 69.05 25.75 16.17
N ILE A 3 67.79 26.20 16.21
CA ILE A 3 67.31 27.53 16.71
C ILE A 3 65.81 27.31 17.02
N SER A 4 65.30 27.13 18.25
CA SER A 4 65.19 27.96 19.48
C SER A 4 64.22 29.16 19.43
N ASN A 5 63.18 29.08 20.28
CA ASN A 5 62.46 30.15 21.02
C ASN A 5 61.58 31.13 20.20
N GLY A 6 60.42 31.63 20.64
CA GLY A 6 59.70 31.65 21.93
C GLY A 6 58.88 32.97 22.02
N LYS A 7 57.67 32.95 22.64
CA LYS A 7 56.85 34.07 23.24
C LYS A 7 55.37 33.63 23.24
N LEU A 8 54.67 33.36 24.36
CA LEU A 8 54.25 34.14 25.54
C LEU A 8 53.22 35.27 25.26
N PHE A 9 51.92 34.96 25.49
CA PHE A 9 50.70 35.70 25.96
C PHE A 9 50.61 37.26 25.89
N PRO A 10 49.41 37.93 25.79
CA PRO A 10 48.21 37.67 26.62
C PRO A 10 46.79 37.96 26.07
N ALA A 11 45.81 37.48 26.87
CA ALA A 11 44.43 37.90 27.19
C ALA A 11 43.57 38.88 26.36
N ALA A 12 42.27 38.57 26.44
CA ALA A 12 41.08 39.45 26.54
C ALA A 12 40.23 39.64 25.27
N GLY A 13 38.94 39.31 25.41
CA GLY A 13 37.87 39.79 24.53
C GLY A 13 36.77 38.77 24.24
N GLU A 14 35.94 38.43 25.22
CA GLU A 14 34.53 38.15 24.89
C GLU A 14 33.90 39.45 24.37
N PRO A 15 33.01 39.34 23.37
CA PRO A 15 31.63 39.68 23.67
C PRO A 15 30.62 38.67 23.11
N SER A 16 29.78 38.17 24.01
CA SER A 16 28.32 38.16 23.96
C SER A 16 27.58 38.13 22.61
N ASN A 17 26.54 37.30 22.61
CA ASN A 17 25.31 37.37 21.81
C ASN A 17 25.42 36.99 20.34
N ASN A 18 25.30 35.68 20.09
CA ASN A 18 24.49 35.21 18.96
C ASN A 18 23.34 34.38 19.52
N GLN A 19 22.31 35.11 19.98
CA GLN A 19 20.95 34.63 20.05
C GLN A 19 20.51 34.39 18.60
N VAL A 20 20.79 33.19 18.10
CA VAL A 20 20.28 32.73 16.81
C VAL A 20 18.78 32.57 17.00
N ASP A 21 18.04 33.53 16.46
CA ASP A 21 16.58 33.53 16.38
C ASP A 21 16.09 32.20 15.80
N ALA A 22 15.66 31.30 16.69
CA ALA A 22 14.94 30.09 16.36
C ALA A 22 13.56 30.37 15.70
N SER A 23 13.22 31.64 15.50
CA SER A 23 12.00 32.13 14.87
C SER A 23 12.09 32.22 13.34
N ASN A 24 13.29 32.13 12.74
CA ASN A 24 13.47 32.23 11.28
C ASN A 24 13.54 30.89 10.54
N LEU A 25 13.56 29.77 11.26
CA LEU A 25 13.49 28.42 10.66
C LEU A 25 12.07 27.89 10.47
N SER A 26 11.07 28.64 10.96
CA SER A 26 9.64 28.32 10.86
C SER A 26 8.88 29.14 9.81
N GLN A 27 9.53 30.09 9.12
CA GLN A 27 8.89 30.95 8.11
C GLN A 27 9.27 30.64 6.65
N GLN A 28 10.05 29.58 6.41
CA GLN A 28 10.45 29.16 5.06
C GLN A 28 9.82 27.83 4.62
N ALA A 29 8.63 27.54 5.17
CA ALA A 29 7.71 26.50 4.69
C ALA A 29 6.39 27.09 4.17
N ASP A 30 6.26 28.42 4.11
CA ASP A 30 5.13 29.07 3.47
C ASP A 30 5.36 29.16 1.96
N CYS A 31 4.33 28.75 1.21
CA CYS A 31 4.16 28.85 -0.24
C CYS A 31 4.88 27.78 -1.11
N ALA A 32 4.76 26.49 -0.77
CA ALA A 32 4.46 25.57 -1.87
C ALA A 32 3.05 25.93 -2.37
N ALA A 33 2.98 26.89 -3.31
CA ALA A 33 1.72 27.33 -3.87
C ALA A 33 0.96 26.10 -4.36
N ASP A 34 -0.24 25.85 -3.80
CA ASP A 34 -1.12 24.78 -4.27
C ASP A 34 -1.60 25.17 -5.67
N TYR A 35 -0.80 24.85 -6.70
CA TYR A 35 -1.10 25.22 -8.08
C TYR A 35 -2.48 24.72 -8.52
N LEU A 36 -2.97 23.64 -7.91
CA LEU A 36 -4.29 23.10 -8.17
C LEU A 36 -5.40 24.02 -7.64
N SER A 37 -5.17 24.76 -6.55
CA SER A 37 -6.16 25.73 -6.02
C SER A 37 -6.45 26.89 -6.98
N SER A 38 -5.52 27.17 -7.92
CA SER A 38 -5.69 28.20 -8.94
C SER A 38 -6.42 27.73 -10.20
N LEU A 39 -6.64 26.42 -10.35
CA LEU A 39 -7.27 25.84 -11.53
C LEU A 39 -8.79 25.71 -11.35
N PRO A 40 -9.59 25.86 -12.42
CA PRO A 40 -10.99 25.49 -12.41
C PRO A 40 -11.21 24.00 -12.10
N SER A 41 -12.32 23.68 -11.45
CA SER A 41 -12.68 22.31 -11.03
C SER A 41 -12.70 21.31 -12.18
N GLU A 42 -13.06 21.75 -13.38
CA GLU A 42 -13.14 20.93 -14.59
C GLU A 42 -11.75 20.45 -15.03
N LEU A 43 -10.74 21.31 -14.93
CA LEU A 43 -9.37 20.94 -15.27
C LEU A 43 -8.77 19.99 -14.22
N ILE A 44 -9.09 20.22 -12.95
CA ILE A 44 -8.65 19.32 -11.86
C ILE A 44 -9.30 17.94 -12.04
N LEU A 45 -10.59 17.89 -12.39
CA LEU A 45 -11.30 16.65 -12.68
C LEU A 45 -10.61 15.88 -13.81
N GLU A 46 -10.27 16.54 -14.92
CA GLU A 46 -9.54 15.91 -16.01
C GLU A 46 -8.16 15.41 -15.57
N ILE A 47 -7.37 16.23 -14.87
CA ILE A 47 -6.06 15.81 -14.32
C ILE A 47 -6.20 14.55 -13.47
N VAL A 48 -7.20 14.53 -12.58
CA VAL A 48 -7.45 13.43 -11.66
C VAL A 48 -7.85 12.14 -12.41
N LYS A 49 -8.63 12.25 -13.50
CA LYS A 49 -8.99 11.10 -14.35
C LYS A 49 -7.82 10.47 -15.10
N TYR A 50 -6.79 11.26 -15.43
CA TYR A 50 -5.59 10.76 -16.12
C TYR A 50 -4.62 10.01 -15.18
N ILE A 51 -4.90 9.95 -13.89
CA ILE A 51 -4.03 9.26 -12.93
C ILE A 51 -4.15 7.74 -13.15
N PRO A 52 -3.02 7.04 -13.38
CA PRO A 52 -3.05 5.67 -13.90
C PRO A 52 -3.42 4.61 -12.85
N ASP A 53 -3.30 4.93 -11.56
CA ASP A 53 -3.47 3.95 -10.50
C ASP A 53 -4.05 4.54 -9.19
N PRO A 54 -4.76 3.71 -8.40
CA PRO A 54 -5.37 4.15 -7.14
C PRO A 54 -4.39 4.66 -6.07
N TYR A 55 -3.12 4.20 -6.07
CA TYR A 55 -2.12 4.61 -5.08
C TYR A 55 -1.66 6.05 -5.36
N SER A 56 -1.34 6.35 -6.61
CA SER A 56 -1.00 7.71 -7.06
C SER A 56 -2.16 8.67 -6.79
N LEU A 57 -3.40 8.24 -7.04
CA LEU A 57 -4.59 9.03 -6.76
C LEU A 57 -4.73 9.34 -5.26
N HIS A 58 -4.56 8.33 -4.41
CA HIS A 58 -4.62 8.52 -2.96
C HIS A 58 -3.56 9.51 -2.45
N ASN A 59 -2.32 9.40 -2.94
CA ASN A 59 -1.25 10.32 -2.55
C ASN A 59 -1.52 11.76 -3.03
N LEU A 60 -2.15 11.92 -4.20
CA LEU A 60 -2.57 13.25 -4.66
C LEU A 60 -3.57 13.87 -3.69
N PHE A 61 -4.55 13.10 -3.19
CA PHE A 61 -5.53 13.62 -2.22
C PHE A 61 -4.88 13.99 -0.88
N LEU A 62 -3.85 13.26 -0.46
CA LEU A 62 -3.06 13.64 0.71
C LEU A 62 -2.24 14.92 0.49
N ALA A 63 -1.85 15.20 -0.76
CA ALA A 63 -1.04 16.35 -1.11
C ALA A 63 -1.86 17.61 -1.46
N SER A 64 -3.11 17.47 -1.91
CA SER A 64 -3.96 18.60 -2.32
C SER A 64 -5.41 18.41 -1.89
N HIS A 65 -5.86 19.30 -1.00
CA HIS A 65 -7.25 19.36 -0.57
C HIS A 65 -8.20 19.78 -1.70
N THR A 66 -7.73 20.57 -2.67
CA THR A 66 -8.54 20.94 -3.84
C THR A 66 -8.88 19.71 -4.69
N ALA A 67 -7.90 18.83 -4.93
CA ALA A 67 -8.13 17.57 -5.65
C ALA A 67 -9.08 16.64 -4.87
N GLU A 68 -8.94 16.56 -3.54
CA GLU A 68 -9.85 15.81 -2.69
C GLU A 68 -11.29 16.38 -2.72
N ALA A 69 -11.44 17.71 -2.74
CA ALA A 69 -12.75 18.36 -2.85
C ALA A 69 -13.44 18.01 -4.18
N VAL A 70 -12.71 18.05 -5.31
CA VAL A 70 -13.22 17.62 -6.62
C VAL A 70 -13.61 16.14 -6.60
N PHE A 71 -12.80 15.30 -5.95
CA PHE A 71 -13.15 13.89 -5.77
C PHE A 71 -14.46 13.69 -5.00
N ASN A 72 -14.73 14.50 -3.97
CA ASN A 72 -15.96 14.39 -3.21
C ASN A 72 -17.21 14.75 -4.03
N THR A 73 -17.05 15.59 -5.06
CA THR A 73 -18.10 15.95 -6.01
C THR A 73 -18.31 14.86 -7.07
N TYR A 74 -17.23 14.25 -7.58
CA TYR A 74 -17.26 13.27 -8.68
C TYR A 74 -16.62 11.90 -8.34
N PRO A 75 -16.97 11.26 -7.20
CA PRO A 75 -16.18 10.15 -6.67
C PRO A 75 -16.29 8.88 -7.52
N VAL A 76 -17.49 8.61 -8.05
CA VAL A 76 -17.77 7.41 -8.87
C VAL A 76 -17.01 7.52 -10.20
N GLU A 77 -17.20 8.61 -10.94
CA GLU A 77 -16.56 8.86 -12.24
C GLU A 77 -15.04 8.78 -12.15
N ILE A 78 -14.43 9.41 -11.14
CA ILE A 78 -12.97 9.35 -10.94
C ILE A 78 -12.52 7.92 -10.65
N THR A 79 -13.19 7.23 -9.71
CA THR A 79 -12.78 5.88 -9.33
C THR A 79 -12.95 4.89 -10.49
N GLU A 80 -14.01 5.04 -11.28
CA GLU A 80 -14.24 4.23 -12.47
C GLU A 80 -13.12 4.37 -13.50
N ASN A 81 -12.72 5.61 -13.80
CA ASN A 81 -11.64 5.89 -14.74
C ASN A 81 -10.31 5.29 -14.25
N VAL A 82 -9.98 5.45 -12.97
CA VAL A 82 -8.76 4.88 -12.40
C VAL A 82 -8.78 3.34 -12.39
N LEU A 83 -9.93 2.72 -12.10
CA LEU A 83 -10.05 1.26 -12.18
C LEU A 83 -10.02 0.76 -13.64
N ALA A 84 -10.55 1.53 -14.59
CA ALA A 84 -10.48 1.20 -16.01
C ALA A 84 -9.05 1.27 -16.55
N ALA A 85 -8.23 2.19 -16.02
CA ALA A 85 -6.81 2.32 -16.36
C ALA A 85 -5.96 1.12 -15.90
N GLU A 86 -6.40 0.35 -14.90
CA GLU A 86 -5.67 -0.84 -14.43
C GLU A 86 -5.57 -1.90 -15.55
N PRO A 87 -4.36 -2.18 -16.07
CA PRO A 87 -4.19 -3.07 -17.22
C PRO A 87 -4.51 -4.53 -16.87
N GLN A 88 -4.34 -4.94 -15.61
CA GLN A 88 -4.62 -6.32 -15.20
C GLN A 88 -6.09 -6.49 -14.81
N GLU A 89 -6.87 -7.09 -15.71
CA GLU A 89 -8.29 -7.39 -15.49
C GLU A 89 -8.54 -8.14 -14.17
N HIS A 90 -7.65 -9.05 -13.77
CA HIS A 90 -7.80 -9.77 -12.51
C HIS A 90 -7.64 -8.89 -11.27
N LEU A 91 -6.71 -7.93 -11.28
CA LEU A 91 -6.54 -6.99 -10.17
C LEU A 91 -7.74 -6.05 -10.07
N ARG A 92 -8.18 -5.53 -11.22
CA ARG A 92 -9.38 -4.72 -11.33
C ARG A 92 -10.60 -5.42 -10.72
N LYS A 93 -10.82 -6.70 -11.08
CA LYS A 93 -11.90 -7.53 -10.50
C LYS A 93 -11.77 -7.71 -8.99
N LEU A 94 -10.55 -7.88 -8.46
CA LEU A 94 -10.35 -8.00 -7.01
C LEU A 94 -10.67 -6.69 -6.28
N MET A 95 -10.27 -5.54 -6.83
CA MET A 95 -10.59 -4.21 -6.29
C MET A 95 -12.11 -3.98 -6.31
N GLN A 96 -12.77 -4.28 -7.43
CA GLN A 96 -14.23 -4.19 -7.58
C GLN A 96 -14.97 -5.11 -6.60
N ASN A 97 -14.45 -6.31 -6.35
CA ASN A 97 -15.02 -7.22 -5.36
C ASN A 97 -14.90 -6.64 -3.95
N CYS A 98 -13.77 -6.02 -3.59
CA CYS A 98 -13.61 -5.33 -2.30
C CYS A 98 -14.60 -4.17 -2.19
N LEU A 99 -14.73 -3.36 -3.25
CA LEU A 99 -15.68 -2.25 -3.29
C LEU A 99 -17.13 -2.74 -3.15
N THR A 100 -17.49 -3.85 -3.80
CA THR A 100 -18.80 -4.48 -3.66
C THR A 100 -19.07 -4.85 -2.21
N LEU A 101 -18.07 -5.33 -1.47
CA LEU A 101 -18.21 -5.61 -0.04
C LEU A 101 -18.37 -4.35 0.81
N TYR A 102 -17.80 -3.22 0.39
CA TYR A 102 -17.96 -1.95 1.11
C TYR A 102 -19.34 -1.33 0.90
N THR A 103 -19.97 -1.56 -0.25
CA THR A 103 -21.25 -0.94 -0.62
C THR A 103 -22.46 -1.84 -0.41
N THR A 104 -22.29 -3.16 -0.39
CA THR A 104 -23.41 -4.10 -0.33
C THR A 104 -23.87 -4.34 1.12
N PRO A 105 -25.17 -4.29 1.41
CA PRO A 105 -25.69 -4.64 2.73
C PRO A 105 -25.41 -6.12 3.09
N PRO A 106 -25.24 -6.43 4.39
CA PRO A 106 -24.90 -7.79 4.87
C PRO A 106 -25.82 -8.89 4.33
N GLU A 107 -27.12 -8.62 4.24
CA GLU A 107 -28.14 -9.60 3.80
C GLU A 107 -27.89 -10.11 2.37
N SER A 108 -27.49 -9.21 1.46
CA SER A 108 -27.17 -9.58 0.08
C SER A 108 -25.88 -10.37 -0.04
N ILE A 109 -25.00 -10.29 0.96
CA ILE A 109 -23.72 -11.02 0.99
C ILE A 109 -23.92 -12.50 1.33
N GLN A 110 -24.97 -12.83 2.08
CA GLN A 110 -25.30 -14.22 2.39
C GLN A 110 -25.55 -15.03 1.12
N LYS A 111 -26.27 -14.46 0.15
CA LYS A 111 -26.54 -15.07 -1.17
C LYS A 111 -25.24 -15.37 -1.94
N TYR A 112 -24.25 -14.47 -1.88
CA TYR A 112 -22.93 -14.70 -2.48
C TYR A 112 -22.17 -15.85 -1.81
N LEU A 113 -22.31 -15.99 -0.48
CA LEU A 113 -21.60 -17.03 0.29
C LEU A 113 -22.20 -18.43 0.06
N THR A 114 -23.51 -18.53 -0.20
CA THR A 114 -24.21 -19.79 -0.50
C THR A 114 -23.99 -20.28 -1.93
N ASP A 115 -24.08 -19.40 -2.92
CA ASP A 115 -24.03 -19.81 -4.33
C ASP A 115 -22.59 -20.12 -4.80
N GLY A 116 -21.58 -19.70 -4.04
CA GLY A 116 -20.18 -20.05 -4.28
C GLY A 116 -19.56 -19.41 -5.52
N THR A 117 -20.36 -18.67 -6.30
CA THR A 117 -19.97 -17.93 -7.48
C THR A 117 -19.95 -16.44 -7.17
N LEU A 118 -18.74 -15.86 -7.13
CA LEU A 118 -18.54 -14.42 -7.26
C LEU A 118 -18.74 -14.03 -8.73
N GLU A 119 -19.95 -14.22 -9.25
CA GLU A 119 -20.39 -13.64 -10.53
C GLU A 119 -20.65 -12.13 -10.33
N VAL A 120 -19.67 -11.40 -9.77
CA VAL A 120 -19.60 -9.91 -9.82
C VAL A 120 -19.12 -9.47 -11.21
N HIS A 121 -19.34 -10.32 -12.22
CA HIS A 121 -18.69 -10.26 -13.53
C HIS A 121 -19.29 -9.19 -14.45
N LYS A 122 -20.26 -8.37 -14.00
CA LYS A 122 -21.01 -7.45 -14.87
C LYS A 122 -21.38 -6.09 -14.26
N ARG A 123 -20.66 -5.58 -13.25
CA ARG A 123 -20.97 -4.26 -12.68
C ARG A 123 -19.94 -3.22 -13.10
N PHE A 124 -19.91 -2.96 -14.41
CA PHE A 124 -19.52 -1.66 -14.91
C PHE A 124 -20.69 -1.13 -15.75
N PRO A 125 -21.23 0.05 -15.45
CA PRO A 125 -20.80 1.00 -14.40
C PRO A 125 -21.10 0.53 -12.95
N LEU A 126 -20.39 1.11 -11.98
CA LEU A 126 -20.63 0.99 -10.54
C LEU A 126 -22.04 1.50 -10.21
N PRO A 127 -22.82 0.78 -9.38
CA PRO A 127 -24.15 1.26 -9.00
C PRO A 127 -24.05 2.55 -8.19
N GLU A 128 -24.55 3.65 -8.75
CA GLU A 128 -24.53 4.99 -8.15
C GLU A 128 -25.26 5.03 -6.80
N SER A 129 -26.30 4.22 -6.63
CA SER A 129 -27.20 4.25 -5.47
C SER A 129 -26.60 3.76 -4.14
N CYS A 130 -25.47 3.05 -4.16
CA CYS A 130 -24.84 2.53 -2.93
C CYS A 130 -23.38 2.95 -2.76
N THR A 131 -22.85 3.72 -3.70
CA THR A 131 -21.42 4.04 -3.75
C THR A 131 -21.17 5.43 -3.15
N THR A 132 -20.91 5.47 -1.85
CA THR A 132 -20.56 6.72 -1.15
C THR A 132 -19.09 7.10 -1.41
N ALA A 133 -18.79 8.41 -1.40
CA ALA A 133 -17.41 8.90 -1.46
C ALA A 133 -16.53 8.25 -0.36
N GLY A 134 -17.09 8.00 0.83
CA GLY A 134 -16.39 7.33 1.92
C GLY A 134 -15.96 5.90 1.59
N ASN A 135 -16.82 5.11 0.95
CA ASN A 135 -16.49 3.75 0.52
C ASN A 135 -15.41 3.74 -0.55
N LEU A 136 -15.44 4.72 -1.46
CA LEU A 136 -14.43 4.87 -2.51
C LEU A 136 -13.08 5.34 -1.94
N ARG A 137 -13.07 6.31 -1.00
CA ARG A 137 -11.83 6.68 -0.28
C ARG A 137 -11.24 5.50 0.48
N LYS A 138 -12.08 4.68 1.10
CA LYS A 138 -11.63 3.45 1.75
C LYS A 138 -10.94 2.51 0.76
N LEU A 139 -11.51 2.32 -0.44
CA LEU A 139 -10.86 1.53 -1.49
C LEU A 139 -9.50 2.11 -1.90
N LEU A 140 -9.42 3.42 -2.15
CA LEU A 140 -8.17 4.08 -2.55
C LEU A 140 -7.10 3.98 -1.47
N SER A 141 -7.46 4.22 -0.20
CA SER A 141 -6.55 4.06 0.94
C SER A 141 -6.09 2.61 1.09
N THR A 142 -7.00 1.64 0.94
CA THR A 142 -6.65 0.21 0.93
C THR A 142 -5.68 -0.13 -0.20
N ALA A 143 -5.91 0.39 -1.42
CA ALA A 143 -5.01 0.20 -2.54
C ALA A 143 -3.62 0.78 -2.27
N ALA A 144 -3.57 1.96 -1.65
CA ALA A 144 -2.32 2.59 -1.29
C ALA A 144 -1.53 1.82 -0.24
N ASN A 145 -2.22 1.35 0.81
CA ASN A 145 -1.64 0.50 1.84
C ASN A 145 -1.12 -0.83 1.26
N ILE A 146 -1.88 -1.45 0.35
CA ILE A 146 -1.45 -2.67 -0.33
C ILE A 146 -0.19 -2.40 -1.16
N GLN A 147 -0.14 -1.30 -1.92
CA GLN A 147 1.03 -0.96 -2.72
C GLN A 147 2.27 -0.75 -1.85
N LEU A 148 2.14 -0.05 -0.72
CA LEU A 148 3.21 0.09 0.27
C LEU A 148 3.66 -1.27 0.83
N LEU A 149 2.72 -2.16 1.15
CA LEU A 149 3.03 -3.52 1.62
C LEU A 149 3.75 -4.34 0.56
N VAL A 150 3.40 -4.21 -0.73
CA VAL A 150 4.14 -4.85 -1.83
C VAL A 150 5.61 -4.43 -1.75
N TRP A 151 5.89 -3.13 -1.67
CA TRP A 151 7.25 -2.61 -1.58
C TRP A 151 8.02 -3.14 -0.36
N ILE A 152 7.40 -3.15 0.81
CA ILE A 152 8.01 -3.65 2.05
C ILE A 152 8.33 -5.15 1.93
N VAL A 153 7.38 -5.96 1.47
CA VAL A 153 7.54 -7.42 1.33
C VAL A 153 8.67 -7.74 0.35
N LEU A 154 8.69 -7.06 -0.78
CA LEU A 154 9.70 -7.25 -1.80
C LEU A 154 11.07 -6.83 -1.28
N LYS A 155 11.20 -5.61 -0.71
CA LYS A 155 12.46 -5.12 -0.13
C LYS A 155 13.02 -6.10 0.90
N HIS A 156 12.18 -6.57 1.82
CA HIS A 156 12.57 -7.54 2.83
C HIS A 156 13.09 -8.86 2.23
N PHE A 157 12.46 -9.35 1.16
CA PHE A 157 12.92 -10.55 0.47
C PHE A 157 14.31 -10.37 -0.14
N VAL A 158 14.56 -9.22 -0.76
CA VAL A 158 15.89 -8.88 -1.28
C VAL A 158 16.93 -8.82 -0.18
N ASP A 159 16.62 -8.15 0.93
CA ASP A 159 17.53 -8.06 2.08
C ASP A 159 17.86 -9.46 2.63
N GLN A 160 16.88 -10.37 2.70
CA GLN A 160 17.11 -11.76 3.11
C GLN A 160 17.98 -12.55 2.13
N VAL A 161 17.76 -12.42 0.83
CA VAL A 161 18.56 -13.10 -0.19
C VAL A 161 20.02 -12.63 -0.13
N TYR A 162 20.24 -11.33 0.06
CA TYR A 162 21.59 -10.78 0.26
C TYR A 162 22.24 -11.27 1.56
N ALA A 163 21.49 -11.29 2.67
CA ALA A 163 22.01 -11.75 3.96
C ALA A 163 22.32 -13.27 3.97
N SER A 164 21.57 -14.06 3.20
CA SER A 164 21.70 -15.52 3.16
C SER A 164 22.73 -16.01 2.15
N ASN A 165 23.32 -15.13 1.33
CA ASN A 165 24.26 -15.53 0.30
C ASN A 165 25.66 -15.80 0.89
N PRO A 166 26.11 -17.07 0.97
CA PRO A 166 27.36 -17.43 1.63
C PRO A 166 28.60 -17.07 0.82
N VAL A 167 28.45 -16.73 -0.46
CA VAL A 167 29.59 -16.50 -1.38
C VAL A 167 30.21 -15.11 -1.22
N ALA A 168 29.58 -14.19 -0.48
CA ALA A 168 30.25 -12.99 0.00
C ALA A 168 31.16 -13.25 1.22
N ARG A 169 30.97 -14.38 1.92
CA ARG A 169 31.72 -14.76 3.13
C ARG A 169 32.85 -15.75 2.86
N SER A 170 32.75 -16.54 1.81
CA SER A 170 33.78 -17.49 1.39
C SER A 170 34.54 -16.84 0.23
N GLY A 171 35.76 -16.36 0.49
CA GLY A 171 36.60 -15.59 -0.45
C GLY A 171 36.98 -16.28 -1.78
N HIS A 172 36.23 -17.31 -2.20
CA HIS A 172 36.34 -17.89 -3.52
C HIS A 172 35.67 -16.96 -4.54
N ALA A 173 36.46 -16.53 -5.52
CA ALA A 173 36.03 -15.66 -6.59
C ALA A 173 34.78 -16.23 -7.29
N LEU A 174 33.62 -15.64 -7.00
CA LEU A 174 32.40 -15.85 -7.78
C LEU A 174 32.72 -15.70 -9.28
N SER A 175 32.23 -16.63 -10.10
CA SER A 175 32.17 -16.44 -11.56
C SER A 175 31.61 -15.04 -11.84
N PRO A 176 32.23 -14.25 -12.75
CA PRO A 176 31.78 -12.90 -13.10
C PRO A 176 30.28 -12.81 -13.40
N HIS A 177 29.67 -13.89 -13.93
CA HIS A 177 28.23 -13.99 -14.19
C HIS A 177 27.36 -13.99 -12.93
N ALA A 178 27.80 -14.63 -11.84
CA ALA A 178 27.06 -14.65 -10.57
C ALA A 178 27.16 -13.29 -9.85
N ARG A 179 28.31 -12.61 -9.97
CA ARG A 179 28.47 -11.21 -9.52
C ARG A 179 27.60 -10.24 -10.33
N PHE A 180 27.54 -10.39 -11.66
CA PHE A 180 26.74 -9.51 -12.52
C PHE A 180 25.22 -9.59 -12.27
N ARG A 181 24.71 -10.76 -11.84
CA ARG A 181 23.30 -10.92 -11.45
C ARG A 181 22.96 -10.26 -10.11
N MET A 182 23.93 -10.11 -9.22
CA MET A 182 23.74 -9.59 -7.85
C MET A 182 24.15 -8.13 -7.71
N SER A 183 25.09 -7.63 -8.52
CA SER A 183 25.63 -6.28 -8.43
C SER A 183 24.83 -5.24 -9.21
N GLN A 184 23.93 -5.67 -10.10
CA GLN A 184 22.98 -4.76 -10.69
C GLN A 184 21.78 -4.72 -9.77
N GLY A 185 21.60 -3.60 -9.06
CA GLY A 185 20.42 -3.27 -8.25
C GLY A 185 19.14 -3.27 -9.08
N LYS A 186 18.77 -4.44 -9.58
CA LYS A 186 17.59 -4.66 -10.39
C LYS A 186 16.42 -4.54 -9.44
N SER A 187 15.69 -3.44 -9.59
CA SER A 187 14.29 -3.36 -9.21
C SER A 187 13.61 -4.69 -9.51
N PHE A 188 12.73 -5.12 -8.60
CA PHE A 188 11.97 -6.37 -8.73
C PHE A 188 11.44 -6.54 -10.15
N SER A 189 11.45 -7.77 -10.65
CA SER A 189 10.80 -8.02 -11.92
C SER A 189 9.33 -7.60 -11.79
N TRP A 190 8.78 -6.98 -12.83
CA TRP A 190 7.37 -6.61 -12.86
C TRP A 190 6.48 -7.80 -12.49
N LEU A 191 6.85 -9.02 -12.92
CA LEU A 191 6.15 -10.25 -12.57
C LEU A 191 6.09 -10.54 -11.06
N GLU A 192 7.17 -10.29 -10.32
CA GLU A 192 7.21 -10.48 -8.86
C GLU A 192 6.31 -9.48 -8.14
N GLN A 193 6.38 -8.20 -8.54
CA GLN A 193 5.49 -7.16 -8.02
C GLN A 193 4.02 -7.55 -8.20
N GLN A 194 3.67 -8.01 -9.40
CA GLN A 194 2.31 -8.43 -9.73
C GLN A 194 1.85 -9.71 -9.02
N ARG A 195 2.77 -10.60 -8.66
CA ARG A 195 2.45 -11.78 -7.83
C ARG A 195 2.13 -11.37 -6.38
N VAL A 196 2.96 -10.50 -5.79
CA VAL A 196 2.75 -10.02 -4.42
C VAL A 196 1.49 -9.17 -4.34
N LEU A 197 1.30 -8.23 -5.28
CA LEU A 197 0.13 -7.36 -5.36
C LEU A 197 -1.17 -8.18 -5.43
N ARG A 198 -1.26 -9.16 -6.34
CA ARG A 198 -2.43 -10.07 -6.43
C ARG A 198 -2.67 -10.86 -5.14
N ALA A 199 -1.62 -11.33 -4.49
CA ALA A 199 -1.75 -12.09 -3.25
C ALA A 199 -2.29 -11.22 -2.12
N LEU A 200 -1.82 -9.97 -2.00
CA LEU A 200 -2.29 -9.01 -1.00
C LEU A 200 -3.74 -8.57 -1.25
N TRP A 201 -4.12 -8.30 -2.49
CA TRP A 201 -5.53 -7.99 -2.82
C TRP A 201 -6.49 -9.13 -2.50
N ARG A 202 -6.07 -10.38 -2.75
CA ARG A 202 -6.86 -11.55 -2.34
C ARG A 202 -7.02 -11.61 -0.83
N LEU A 203 -5.94 -11.40 -0.07
CA LEU A 203 -6.03 -11.32 1.38
C LEU A 203 -7.01 -10.25 1.84
N GLN A 204 -6.86 -9.05 1.31
CA GLN A 204 -7.72 -7.93 1.66
C GLN A 204 -9.19 -8.29 1.44
N PHE A 205 -9.52 -8.82 0.27
CA PHE A 205 -10.87 -9.29 -0.05
C PHE A 205 -11.36 -10.33 0.98
N PHE A 206 -10.52 -11.29 1.37
CA PHE A 206 -10.90 -12.27 2.39
C PHE A 206 -11.07 -11.66 3.79
N PHE A 207 -10.27 -10.68 4.16
CA PHE A 207 -10.43 -9.95 5.43
C PHE A 207 -11.75 -9.19 5.44
N ASP A 208 -12.08 -8.50 4.35
CA ASP A 208 -13.34 -7.78 4.22
C ASP A 208 -14.54 -8.74 4.31
N LEU A 209 -14.46 -9.92 3.66
CA LEU A 209 -15.47 -10.97 3.84
C LEU A 209 -15.59 -11.45 5.29
N GLN A 210 -14.47 -11.61 6.01
CA GLN A 210 -14.47 -12.06 7.40
C GLN A 210 -15.08 -11.03 8.34
N ILE A 211 -14.87 -9.73 8.09
CA ILE A 211 -15.46 -8.65 8.87
C ILE A 211 -16.98 -8.64 8.68
N ILE A 212 -17.47 -8.89 7.47
CA ILE A 212 -18.90 -8.79 7.17
C ILE A 212 -19.66 -10.07 7.54
N ALA A 213 -19.04 -11.25 7.43
CA ALA A 213 -19.69 -12.55 7.66
C ALA A 213 -20.46 -12.71 9.00
N PRO A 214 -20.01 -12.19 10.16
CA PRO A 214 -20.78 -12.23 11.40
C PRO A 214 -22.12 -11.52 11.29
N HIS A 215 -22.19 -10.43 10.51
CA HIS A 215 -23.40 -9.65 10.30
C HIS A 215 -24.38 -10.31 9.32
N THR A 216 -23.94 -11.34 8.57
CA THR A 216 -24.76 -12.06 7.59
C THR A 216 -25.33 -13.37 8.13
N GLY A 217 -25.13 -13.67 9.42
CA GLY A 217 -25.50 -14.96 10.01
C GLY A 217 -24.70 -16.15 9.46
N CYS A 218 -23.64 -15.90 8.69
CA CYS A 218 -22.83 -16.96 8.09
C CYS A 218 -21.81 -17.51 9.10
N CYS A 219 -21.76 -18.84 9.25
CA CYS A 219 -20.79 -19.50 10.14
C CYS A 219 -19.35 -19.16 9.75
N SER A 220 -18.71 -18.32 10.57
CA SER A 220 -17.30 -17.90 10.47
C SER A 220 -16.30 -19.08 10.35
N SER A 221 -16.66 -20.27 10.83
CA SER A 221 -15.90 -21.51 10.66
C SER A 221 -15.74 -21.93 9.19
N ARG A 222 -16.79 -21.81 8.37
CA ARG A 222 -16.77 -22.20 6.94
C ARG A 222 -15.88 -21.29 6.12
N LEU A 223 -15.94 -19.99 6.40
CA LEU A 223 -15.10 -18.98 5.76
C LEU A 223 -13.62 -19.15 6.14
N ARG A 224 -13.34 -19.44 7.42
CA ARG A 224 -11.98 -19.72 7.92
C ARG A 224 -11.37 -20.98 7.30
N SER A 225 -12.15 -22.03 7.10
CA SER A 225 -11.70 -23.25 6.42
C SER A 225 -11.37 -23.01 4.95
N LYS A 226 -12.23 -22.29 4.22
CA LYS A 226 -11.94 -21.85 2.83
C LYS A 226 -10.70 -20.96 2.77
N THR A 227 -10.53 -20.05 3.73
CA THR A 227 -9.36 -19.16 3.82
C THR A 227 -8.08 -19.98 4.03
N ARG A 228 -8.07 -20.90 5.01
CA ARG A 228 -6.92 -21.79 5.24
C ARG A 228 -6.59 -22.63 4.02
N TYR A 229 -7.60 -23.18 3.34
CA TYR A 229 -7.41 -23.94 2.11
C TYR A 229 -6.81 -23.07 1.00
N TYR A 230 -7.33 -21.86 0.77
CA TYR A 230 -6.84 -20.96 -0.27
C TYR A 230 -5.39 -20.51 -0.04
N LEU A 231 -5.05 -20.16 1.20
CA LEU A 231 -3.69 -19.80 1.59
C LEU A 231 -2.72 -20.98 1.45
N SER A 232 -3.16 -22.17 1.86
CA SER A 232 -2.38 -23.40 1.77
C SER A 232 -2.14 -23.84 0.31
N THR A 233 -3.16 -23.75 -0.55
CA THR A 233 -3.10 -24.36 -1.89
C THR A 233 -2.78 -23.39 -3.01
N LYS A 234 -3.30 -22.15 -2.98
CA LYS A 234 -3.16 -21.18 -4.09
C LYS A 234 -2.05 -20.17 -3.84
N VAL A 235 -1.87 -19.70 -2.61
CA VAL A 235 -0.80 -18.75 -2.29
C VAL A 235 0.55 -19.47 -2.18
N SER A 236 0.61 -20.58 -1.45
CA SER A 236 1.85 -21.33 -1.25
C SER A 236 2.39 -22.00 -2.51
N ARG A 237 1.55 -22.30 -3.51
CA ARG A 237 2.01 -22.86 -4.80
C ARG A 237 2.52 -21.79 -5.78
N ASN A 238 2.05 -20.54 -5.68
CA ASN A 238 2.39 -19.47 -6.63
C ASN A 238 3.51 -18.56 -6.13
N LEU A 239 3.87 -18.65 -4.84
CA LEU A 239 5.01 -17.96 -4.26
C LEU A 239 5.91 -19.01 -3.57
N PRO A 240 7.20 -19.12 -3.94
CA PRO A 240 8.17 -19.95 -3.22
C PRO A 240 8.44 -19.45 -1.77
N LEU A 241 7.72 -18.42 -1.32
CA LEU A 241 7.89 -17.68 -0.07
C LEU A 241 7.05 -18.23 1.10
N SER A 242 6.67 -19.52 1.07
CA SER A 242 5.69 -20.08 2.02
C SER A 242 6.02 -19.79 3.49
N GLN A 243 7.29 -19.81 3.89
CA GLN A 243 7.74 -19.55 5.26
C GLN A 243 7.60 -18.07 5.70
N VAL A 244 8.06 -17.13 4.87
CA VAL A 244 8.02 -15.68 5.17
C VAL A 244 6.59 -15.16 5.09
N TRP A 245 5.83 -15.63 4.11
CA TRP A 245 4.42 -15.29 3.97
C TRP A 245 3.60 -15.85 5.13
N LEU A 246 3.81 -17.11 5.54
CA LEU A 246 3.16 -17.65 6.74
C LEU A 246 3.55 -16.88 8.00
N CYS A 247 4.78 -16.39 8.12
CA CYS A 247 5.21 -15.57 9.26
C CYS A 247 4.58 -14.18 9.26
N LEU A 248 4.57 -13.48 8.13
CA LEU A 248 3.93 -12.16 7.99
C LEU A 248 2.42 -12.28 8.17
N LEU A 249 1.80 -13.29 7.58
CA LEU A 249 0.38 -13.57 7.75
C LEU A 249 0.05 -13.94 9.20
N ARG A 250 0.87 -14.76 9.87
CA ARG A 250 0.68 -15.10 11.29
C ARG A 250 0.88 -13.89 12.19
N LYS A 251 1.85 -13.01 11.92
CA LYS A 251 2.04 -11.77 12.68
C LYS A 251 0.86 -10.82 12.46
N PHE A 252 0.45 -10.60 11.21
CA PHE A 252 -0.69 -9.75 10.86
C PHE A 252 -2.01 -10.29 11.45
N LEU A 253 -2.29 -11.59 11.31
CA LEU A 253 -3.46 -12.25 11.92
C LEU A 253 -3.43 -12.27 13.46
N ARG A 254 -2.25 -12.25 14.09
CA ARG A 254 -2.11 -12.14 15.55
C ARG A 254 -2.29 -10.70 16.04
N SER A 255 -1.99 -9.71 15.20
CA SER A 255 -2.17 -8.28 15.50
C SER A 255 -3.60 -7.78 15.25
N CYS A 256 -4.45 -8.54 14.55
CA CYS A 256 -5.88 -8.22 14.46
C CYS A 256 -6.58 -8.48 15.81
N PRO A 257 -7.20 -7.47 16.43
CA PRO A 257 -7.91 -7.60 17.70
C PRO A 257 -9.30 -8.21 17.48
N LEU A 258 -9.38 -9.47 17.05
CA LEU A 258 -10.63 -10.21 16.88
C LEU A 258 -10.85 -11.26 17.99
N ARG A 259 -10.08 -11.20 19.09
CA ARG A 259 -10.18 -12.16 20.21
C ARG A 259 -11.22 -11.81 21.28
N HIS A 260 -12.01 -10.75 21.13
CA HIS A 260 -12.96 -10.33 22.17
C HIS A 260 -14.44 -10.44 21.83
N CYS A 261 -14.80 -11.11 20.72
CA CYS A 261 -16.18 -11.58 20.54
C CYS A 261 -16.32 -13.02 21.03
N GLN A 262 -16.04 -13.25 22.32
CA GLN A 262 -16.76 -14.28 23.07
C GLN A 262 -17.89 -13.54 23.77
N GLY A 263 -19.08 -13.57 23.16
CA GLY A 263 -20.30 -13.17 23.84
C GLY A 263 -20.69 -14.22 24.90
N PRO A 264 -21.57 -13.86 25.84
CA PRO A 264 -21.99 -14.69 26.97
C PRO A 264 -22.65 -16.01 26.55
#